data_AF-X6RKY7-F1
#
_entry.id   AF-X6RKY7-F1
#
_cell.length_a   1.000
_cell.length_b   1.000
_cell.length_c   1.000
_cell.angle_alpha   90.00
_cell.angle_beta   90.00
_cell.angle_gamma   90.00
#
_symmetry.space_group_name_H-M   'P 1'
#
loop_
_entity.id
_entity.type
_entity.pdbx_description
1 polymer ?
#
loop_
_entity_poly.entity_id
_entity_poly.type
_entity_poly.pdbx_seq_one_letter_code
_entity_poly.pdbx_strand_id
1 'polypeptide(L)'
;MKKEHVLHCQFSAWYPFFRGVTIKSVILPLPQNVKDYLLDDGTLVVSGRDDPPTHSQPDSDDEAEEIQWSDDENTATLTAPEFPEFATKVQEAINSLGGSVFPKLNWSAPRDAYWIAMNSSLKCKTLSDIFLLFKSSDFITRDFTQPFIHCTDDSPD
;
A
#
# COMPACT_ATOMS: atom_id res chain seq x y z
N MET A 1 -6.97 -1.62 -27.30
CA MET A 1 -5.70 -2.27 -26.88
C MET A 1 -5.91 -3.78 -26.94
N LYS A 2 -4.88 -4.63 -27.07
CA LYS A 2 -5.05 -6.09 -26.92
C LYS A 2 -4.68 -6.51 -25.50
N LYS A 3 -5.32 -7.54 -24.94
CA LYS A 3 -4.99 -8.11 -23.61
C LYS A 3 -3.51 -8.44 -23.48
N GLU A 4 -2.96 -9.06 -24.53
CA GLU A 4 -1.55 -9.40 -24.62
C GLU A 4 -0.62 -8.19 -24.42
N HIS A 5 -0.99 -7.02 -24.94
CA HIS A 5 -0.19 -5.81 -24.76
C HIS A 5 -0.16 -5.37 -23.28
N VAL A 6 -1.28 -5.52 -22.56
CA VAL A 6 -1.34 -5.23 -21.11
C VAL A 6 -0.50 -6.25 -20.33
N LEU A 7 -0.57 -7.53 -20.69
CA LEU A 7 0.22 -8.59 -20.05
C LEU A 7 1.74 -8.37 -20.22
N HIS A 8 2.20 -7.98 -21.41
CA HIS A 8 3.61 -7.64 -21.63
C HIS A 8 4.09 -6.41 -20.84
N CYS A 9 3.18 -5.53 -20.44
CA CYS A 9 3.49 -4.38 -19.58
C CYS A 9 3.51 -4.70 -18.08
N GLN A 10 3.21 -5.95 -17.67
CA GLN A 10 3.35 -6.35 -16.27
C GLN A 10 4.81 -6.25 -15.83
N PHE A 11 5.04 -5.76 -14.61
CA PHE A 11 6.38 -5.64 -14.03
C PHE A 11 7.14 -6.97 -14.07
N SER A 12 6.48 -8.09 -13.75
CA SER A 12 7.04 -9.44 -13.83
C SER A 12 7.42 -9.87 -15.24
N ALA A 13 6.73 -9.38 -16.27
CA ALA A 13 7.01 -9.70 -17.66
C ALA A 13 8.28 -8.99 -18.15
N TRP A 14 8.41 -7.68 -17.92
CA TRP A 14 9.53 -6.92 -18.49
C TRP A 14 10.76 -6.81 -17.58
N TYR A 15 10.62 -6.86 -16.25
CA TYR A 15 11.73 -6.65 -15.31
C TYR A 15 12.92 -7.60 -15.53
N PRO A 16 12.74 -8.92 -15.78
CA PRO A 16 13.86 -9.82 -16.04
C PRO A 16 14.73 -9.39 -17.23
N PHE A 17 14.13 -8.81 -18.27
CA PHE A 17 14.84 -8.38 -19.49
C PHE A 17 15.59 -7.06 -19.29
N PHE A 18 15.03 -6.14 -18.49
CA PHE A 18 15.57 -4.79 -18.31
C PHE A 18 16.24 -4.57 -16.95
N ARG A 19 16.55 -5.64 -16.21
CA ARG A 19 17.12 -5.58 -14.86
C ARG A 19 18.38 -4.70 -14.77
N GLY A 20 19.21 -4.70 -15.83
CA GLY A 20 20.46 -3.92 -15.88
C GLY A 20 20.27 -2.41 -16.11
N VAL A 21 19.08 -1.98 -16.52
CA VAL A 21 18.77 -0.58 -16.89
C VAL A 21 17.57 -0.02 -16.11
N THR A 22 17.17 -0.67 -15.03
CA THR A 22 16.04 -0.28 -14.19
C THR A 22 16.39 -0.34 -12.71
N ILE A 23 15.49 0.17 -11.87
CA ILE A 23 15.68 0.21 -10.42
C ILE A 23 15.65 -1.22 -9.88
N LYS A 24 16.65 -1.56 -9.04
CA LYS A 24 16.72 -2.85 -8.33
C LYS A 24 15.41 -3.09 -7.58
N SER A 25 14.76 -4.19 -7.89
CA SER A 25 13.42 -4.53 -7.40
C SER A 25 13.32 -6.02 -7.04
N VAL A 26 12.37 -6.35 -6.16
CA VAL A 26 11.97 -7.71 -5.79
C VAL A 26 10.49 -7.88 -6.12
N ILE A 27 10.12 -9.03 -6.70
CA ILE A 27 8.74 -9.34 -7.08
C ILE A 27 8.22 -10.38 -6.10
N LEU A 28 7.14 -10.05 -5.40
CA LEU A 28 6.48 -10.95 -4.46
C LEU A 28 5.10 -11.32 -5.01
N PRO A 29 4.80 -12.62 -5.22
CA PRO A 29 3.45 -13.06 -5.53
C PRO A 29 2.52 -12.68 -4.39
N LEU A 30 1.40 -12.02 -4.72
CA LEU A 30 0.44 -11.57 -3.73
C LEU A 30 -0.51 -12.72 -3.35
N PRO A 31 -0.52 -13.18 -2.09
CA PRO A 31 -1.44 -14.21 -1.62
C PRO A 31 -2.91 -13.79 -1.78
N GLN A 32 -3.82 -14.75 -1.99
CA GLN A 32 -5.23 -14.43 -2.24
C GLN A 32 -5.88 -13.71 -1.05
N ASN A 33 -5.63 -14.18 0.17
CA ASN A 33 -6.12 -13.52 1.38
C ASN A 33 -5.63 -12.06 1.54
N VAL A 34 -4.42 -11.74 1.06
CA VAL A 34 -3.92 -10.36 1.06
C VAL A 34 -4.64 -9.53 -0.01
N LYS A 35 -4.92 -10.09 -1.19
CA LYS A 35 -5.73 -9.40 -2.22
C LYS A 35 -7.13 -9.10 -1.71
N ASP A 36 -7.76 -10.08 -1.08
CA ASP A 36 -9.12 -9.94 -0.55
C ASP A 36 -9.15 -8.84 0.51
N TYR A 37 -8.15 -8.78 1.40
CA TYR A 37 -8.01 -7.70 2.37
C TYR A 37 -7.76 -6.32 1.75
N LEU A 38 -6.97 -6.24 0.68
CA LEU A 38 -6.73 -4.97 -0.01
C LEU A 38 -8.00 -4.46 -0.72
N LEU A 39 -8.85 -5.37 -1.21
CA LEU A 39 -10.11 -5.06 -1.87
C LEU A 39 -11.29 -4.85 -0.91
N ASP A 40 -11.15 -5.28 0.35
CA ASP A 40 -12.15 -5.05 1.38
C ASP A 40 -12.31 -3.55 1.68
N ASP A 41 -13.54 -3.09 1.85
CA ASP A 41 -13.86 -1.67 2.16
C ASP A 41 -13.63 -1.34 3.65
N GLY A 42 -13.16 -2.31 4.44
CA GLY A 42 -12.84 -2.14 5.84
C GLY A 42 -11.72 -1.11 6.08
N THR A 43 -11.88 -0.34 7.17
CA THR A 43 -10.88 0.61 7.65
C THR A 43 -9.56 -0.09 7.91
N LEU A 44 -8.46 0.45 7.38
CA LEU A 44 -7.14 -0.06 7.69
C LEU A 44 -6.82 0.23 9.16
N VAL A 45 -6.69 -0.83 9.96
CA VAL A 45 -6.23 -0.71 11.33
C VAL A 45 -4.71 -0.63 11.31
N VAL A 46 -4.17 0.58 11.42
CA VAL A 46 -2.75 0.77 11.72
C VAL A 46 -2.62 0.59 13.22
N SER A 47 -1.98 -0.49 13.68
CA SER A 47 -1.51 -0.54 15.07
C SER A 47 -0.63 0.68 15.29
N GLY A 48 -1.05 1.56 16.21
CA GLY A 48 -0.34 2.79 16.52
C GLY A 48 1.15 2.49 16.68
N ARG A 49 1.99 3.24 15.97
CA ARG A 49 3.43 3.20 16.25
C ARG A 49 3.59 3.76 17.67
N ASP A 50 4.16 2.98 18.57
CA ASP A 50 4.62 3.42 19.89
C ASP A 50 5.85 4.33 19.75
N ASP A 51 5.78 5.37 18.92
CA ASP A 51 6.74 6.47 18.99
C ASP A 51 6.26 7.39 20.11
N PRO A 52 6.97 7.49 21.25
CA PRO A 52 6.55 8.35 22.33
C PRO A 52 6.48 9.80 21.81
N PRO A 53 5.41 10.54 22.14
CA PRO A 53 5.34 11.94 21.77
C PRO A 53 6.52 12.65 22.45
N THR A 54 7.42 13.20 21.63
CA THR A 54 8.48 14.08 22.13
C THR A 54 7.81 15.34 22.66
N HIS A 55 7.40 15.30 23.93
CA HIS A 55 6.87 16.46 24.66
C HIS A 55 7.92 17.56 24.61
N SER A 56 7.66 18.56 23.78
CA SER A 56 8.30 19.86 23.83
C SER A 56 7.22 20.83 24.30
N GLN A 57 7.24 21.17 25.58
CA GLN A 57 6.47 22.28 26.15
C GLN A 57 7.39 23.00 27.15
N PRO A 58 7.12 24.28 27.51
CA PRO A 58 5.97 25.11 27.13
C PRO A 58 6.37 26.51 26.62
N ASP A 59 5.47 27.21 25.93
CA ASP A 59 4.93 28.49 26.43
C ASP A 59 3.99 29.17 25.41
N SER A 60 2.97 29.82 25.99
CA SER A 60 2.10 30.87 25.45
C SER A 60 0.71 30.45 24.94
N ASP A 61 -0.27 31.04 25.62
CA ASP A 61 -1.73 31.06 25.37
C ASP A 61 -2.11 31.09 23.89
N ASP A 62 -2.94 30.13 23.48
CA ASP A 62 -3.96 30.34 22.46
C ASP A 62 -5.11 29.34 22.69
N GLU A 63 -6.33 29.86 22.79
CA GLU A 63 -7.57 29.09 22.90
C GLU A 63 -7.76 28.20 21.66
N ALA A 64 -7.31 26.95 21.74
CA ALA A 64 -7.65 25.93 20.78
C ALA A 64 -8.85 25.14 21.30
N GLU A 65 -10.00 25.29 20.65
CA GLU A 65 -11.14 24.41 20.86
C GLU A 65 -10.69 22.96 20.61
N GLU A 66 -10.59 22.19 21.68
CA GLU A 66 -10.47 20.73 21.61
C GLU A 66 -11.73 20.20 20.94
N ILE A 67 -11.62 19.89 19.65
CA ILE A 67 -12.59 19.03 18.97
C ILE A 67 -12.44 17.64 19.60
N GLN A 68 -13.17 17.45 20.69
CA GLN A 68 -13.33 16.19 21.39
C GLN A 68 -14.10 15.26 20.44
N TRP A 69 -13.39 14.45 19.66
CA TRP A 69 -13.99 13.36 18.92
C TRP A 69 -14.64 12.45 19.96
N SER A 70 -15.97 12.49 20.05
CA SER A 70 -16.73 11.62 20.94
C SER A 70 -16.39 10.18 20.59
N ASP A 71 -15.72 9.51 21.52
CA ASP A 71 -15.41 8.08 21.46
C ASP A 71 -16.74 7.34 21.58
N ASP A 72 -17.40 7.15 20.43
CA ASP A 72 -18.66 6.44 20.35
C ASP A 72 -18.38 4.98 20.73
N GLU A 73 -18.96 4.59 21.86
CA GLU A 73 -18.71 3.39 22.65
C GLU A 73 -19.24 2.12 21.93
N ASN A 74 -18.70 1.83 20.74
CA ASN A 74 -18.90 0.58 20.01
C ASN A 74 -17.66 0.17 19.19
N THR A 75 -16.47 0.61 19.60
CA THR A 75 -15.20 0.14 19.05
C THR A 75 -14.96 -1.31 19.49
N ALA A 76 -15.64 -2.25 18.83
CA ALA A 76 -15.08 -3.58 18.65
C ALA A 76 -13.62 -3.35 18.24
N THR A 77 -12.69 -3.81 19.06
CA THR A 77 -11.26 -3.71 18.81
C THR A 77 -10.99 -4.44 17.50
N LEU A 78 -11.08 -3.72 16.39
CA LEU A 78 -10.82 -4.23 15.06
C LEU A 78 -9.35 -4.63 15.08
N THR A 79 -9.10 -5.92 15.22
CA THR A 79 -7.76 -6.48 15.15
C THR A 79 -7.39 -6.47 13.68
N ALA A 80 -6.28 -5.81 13.33
CA ALA A 80 -5.77 -5.83 11.97
C ALA A 80 -5.55 -7.29 11.56
N PRO A 81 -6.06 -7.74 10.40
CA PRO A 81 -5.80 -9.09 9.95
C PRO A 81 -4.29 -9.29 9.78
N GLU A 82 -3.79 -10.38 10.37
CA GLU A 82 -2.37 -10.69 10.34
C GLU A 82 -2.02 -11.56 9.13
N PHE A 83 -0.91 -11.22 8.48
CA PHE A 83 -0.36 -11.98 7.36
C PHE A 83 1.09 -12.38 7.64
N PRO A 84 1.37 -13.19 8.67
CA PRO A 84 2.72 -13.38 9.20
C PRO A 84 3.71 -13.87 8.12
N GLU A 85 3.32 -14.86 7.31
CA GLU A 85 4.17 -15.36 6.23
C GLU A 85 4.49 -14.28 5.17
N PHE A 86 3.47 -13.50 4.78
CA PHE A 86 3.66 -12.43 3.81
C PHE A 86 4.46 -11.26 4.39
N ALA A 87 4.22 -10.91 5.66
CA ALA A 87 4.95 -9.89 6.40
C ALA A 87 6.44 -10.22 6.47
N THR A 88 6.81 -11.48 6.76
CA THR A 88 8.20 -11.93 6.73
C THR A 88 8.82 -11.73 5.34
N LYS A 89 8.17 -12.20 4.27
CA LYS A 89 8.67 -12.06 2.89
C LYS A 89 8.84 -10.59 2.49
N VAL A 90 7.90 -9.73 2.87
CA VAL A 90 7.97 -8.29 2.61
C VAL A 90 9.12 -7.66 3.38
N GLN A 91 9.30 -8.00 4.66
CA GLN A 91 10.38 -7.45 5.47
C GLN A 91 11.75 -7.88 4.95
N GLU A 92 11.91 -9.14 4.56
CA GLU A 92 13.13 -9.66 3.91
C GLU A 92 13.43 -8.91 2.60
N ALA A 93 12.40 -8.68 1.77
CA ALA A 93 12.55 -7.91 0.53
C ALA A 93 12.99 -6.48 0.80
N ILE A 94 12.37 -5.79 1.76
CA ILE A 94 12.74 -4.42 2.18
C ILE A 94 14.20 -4.37 2.62
N ASN A 95 14.62 -5.31 3.47
CA ASN A 95 15.99 -5.39 3.96
C ASN A 95 16.98 -5.61 2.80
N SER A 96 16.67 -6.50 1.85
CA SER A 96 17.50 -6.79 0.67
C SER A 96 17.67 -5.62 -0.31
N LEU A 97 16.75 -4.65 -0.24
CA LEU A 97 16.70 -3.44 -1.06
C LEU A 97 17.24 -2.20 -0.34
N GLY A 98 17.80 -2.34 0.86
CA GLY A 98 18.44 -1.25 1.61
C GLY A 98 17.53 -0.57 2.65
N GLY A 99 16.48 -1.26 3.10
CA GLY A 99 15.66 -0.83 4.24
C GLY A 99 14.60 0.24 3.91
N SER A 100 14.48 0.67 2.66
CA SER A 100 13.44 1.59 2.22
C SER A 100 13.09 1.32 0.77
N VAL A 101 11.80 1.18 0.49
CA VAL A 101 11.29 0.81 -0.83
C VAL A 101 10.14 1.72 -1.24
N PHE A 102 9.71 1.65 -2.50
CA PHE A 102 8.39 2.09 -2.91
C PHE A 102 7.63 0.89 -3.48
N PRO A 103 6.38 0.65 -3.08
CA PRO A 103 5.62 -0.50 -3.55
C PRO A 103 4.89 -0.18 -4.86
N LYS A 104 4.68 -1.20 -5.70
CA LYS A 104 3.79 -1.15 -6.85
C LYS A 104 3.22 -2.53 -7.15
N LEU A 105 2.08 -2.58 -7.83
CA LEU A 105 1.55 -3.82 -8.40
C LEU A 105 2.11 -4.04 -9.81
N ASN A 106 1.46 -4.92 -10.57
CA ASN A 106 1.88 -5.30 -11.91
C ASN A 106 2.06 -4.08 -12.82
N TRP A 107 1.16 -3.10 -12.75
CA TRP A 107 1.16 -1.96 -13.67
C TRP A 107 1.39 -0.65 -12.93
N SER A 108 0.63 -0.41 -11.86
CA SER A 108 0.55 0.90 -11.22
C SER A 108 1.27 0.97 -9.87
N ALA A 109 1.81 2.15 -9.57
CA ALA A 109 2.27 2.53 -8.24
C ALA A 109 1.20 3.42 -7.58
N PRO A 110 1.06 3.43 -6.24
CA PRO A 110 0.00 4.14 -5.51
C PRO A 110 0.28 5.65 -5.40
N ARG A 111 0.53 6.31 -6.53
CA ARG A 111 0.98 7.71 -6.59
C ARG A 111 -0.12 8.69 -6.22
N ASP A 112 -1.36 8.32 -6.45
CA ASP A 112 -2.59 9.01 -6.04
C ASP A 112 -2.83 8.95 -4.52
N ALA A 113 -2.20 8.01 -3.82
CA ALA A 113 -2.29 7.85 -2.37
C ALA A 113 -1.13 8.48 -1.60
N TYR A 114 -0.23 9.25 -2.21
CA TYR A 114 0.94 9.79 -1.49
C TYR A 114 0.55 10.68 -0.30
N TRP A 115 -0.65 11.28 -0.33
CA TRP A 115 -1.16 12.19 0.68
C TRP A 115 -1.47 11.51 2.03
N ILE A 116 -1.77 10.21 2.05
CA ILE A 116 -2.07 9.48 3.30
C ILE A 116 -0.78 9.11 4.05
N ALA A 117 0.37 9.08 3.37
CA ALA A 117 1.64 8.77 3.99
C ALA A 117 2.10 9.93 4.89
N MET A 118 2.55 9.61 6.11
CA MET A 118 3.01 10.59 7.12
C MET A 118 4.10 11.56 6.63
N ASN A 119 4.84 11.20 5.58
CA ASN A 119 5.92 11.99 5.00
C ASN A 119 5.63 12.49 3.58
N SER A 120 4.38 12.43 3.12
CA SER A 120 3.99 12.75 1.73
C SER A 120 4.85 12.06 0.67
N SER A 121 5.27 10.82 0.94
CA SER A 121 6.18 10.06 0.10
C SER A 121 5.68 8.63 -0.09
N LEU A 122 6.07 8.01 -1.21
CA LEU A 122 5.83 6.58 -1.48
C LEU A 122 6.87 5.68 -0.79
N LYS A 123 7.68 6.25 0.10
CA LYS A 123 8.73 5.53 0.83
C LYS A 123 8.10 4.69 1.95
N CYS A 124 8.19 3.38 1.83
CA CYS A 124 7.73 2.41 2.81
C CYS A 124 8.92 1.71 3.49
N LYS A 125 8.76 1.42 4.79
CA LYS A 125 9.71 0.63 5.58
C LYS A 125 9.09 -0.64 6.18
N THR A 126 7.76 -0.70 6.26
CA THR A 126 7.02 -1.82 6.86
C THR A 126 5.88 -2.27 5.94
N LEU A 127 5.31 -3.45 6.23
CA LEU A 127 4.11 -3.92 5.55
C LEU A 127 2.92 -2.97 5.76
N SER A 128 2.77 -2.41 6.96
CA SER A 128 1.70 -1.45 7.28
C SER A 128 1.77 -0.20 6.41
N ASP A 129 2.97 0.32 6.13
CA ASP A 129 3.15 1.47 5.22
C ASP A 129 2.67 1.13 3.80
N ILE A 130 2.94 -0.10 3.34
CA ILE A 130 2.55 -0.57 2.00
C ILE A 130 1.03 -0.72 1.93
N PHE A 131 0.42 -1.36 2.94
CA PHE A 131 -1.02 -1.54 3.00
C PHE A 131 -1.76 -0.21 3.08
N LEU A 132 -1.24 0.76 3.84
CA LEU A 132 -1.81 2.09 3.92
C LEU A 132 -1.90 2.74 2.54
N LEU A 133 -0.79 2.74 1.79
CA LEU A 133 -0.78 3.29 0.43
C LEU A 133 -1.67 2.49 -0.55
N PHE A 134 -1.66 1.16 -0.44
CA PHE A 134 -2.41 0.31 -1.37
C PHE A 134 -3.91 0.41 -1.17
N LYS A 135 -4.40 0.43 0.09
CA LYS A 135 -5.83 0.59 0.37
C LYS A 135 -6.34 1.99 0.04
N SER A 136 -5.49 3.00 0.07
CA SER A 136 -5.87 4.39 -0.24
C SER A 136 -5.68 4.78 -1.71
N SER A 137 -5.36 3.85 -2.61
CA SER A 137 -5.05 4.14 -4.03
C SER A 137 -6.09 3.55 -4.99
N ASP A 138 -6.72 4.42 -5.76
CA ASP A 138 -7.60 4.03 -6.88
C ASP A 138 -6.80 3.32 -7.97
N PHE A 139 -5.54 3.70 -8.17
CA PHE A 139 -4.68 3.05 -9.16
C PHE A 139 -4.45 1.58 -8.83
N ILE A 140 -4.28 1.26 -7.54
CA ILE A 140 -4.14 -0.11 -7.06
C ILE A 140 -5.45 -0.88 -7.20
N THR A 141 -6.59 -0.27 -6.85
CA THR A 141 -7.92 -0.89 -7.02
C THR A 141 -8.20 -1.23 -8.48
N ARG A 142 -7.85 -0.34 -9.42
CA ARG A 142 -7.99 -0.62 -10.86
C ARG A 142 -7.07 -1.74 -11.34
N ASP A 143 -5.84 -1.81 -10.86
CA ASP A 143 -4.91 -2.90 -11.19
C ASP A 143 -5.52 -4.28 -10.82
N PHE A 144 -6.32 -4.36 -9.76
CA PHE A 144 -7.02 -5.59 -9.37
C PHE A 144 -8.31 -5.85 -10.16
N THR A 145 -9.15 -4.83 -10.32
CA THR A 145 -10.55 -5.00 -10.75
C THR A 145 -10.76 -4.77 -12.23
N GLN A 146 -9.95 -3.91 -12.85
CA GLN A 146 -10.15 -3.41 -14.22
C GLN A 146 -8.85 -3.33 -15.05
N PRO A 147 -7.91 -4.29 -14.97
CA PRO A 147 -6.64 -4.18 -15.70
C PRO A 147 -6.80 -4.19 -17.22
N PHE A 148 -7.89 -4.78 -17.73
CA PHE A 148 -8.14 -4.96 -19.16
C PHE A 148 -9.31 -4.14 -19.70
N ILE A 149 -9.85 -3.16 -18.95
CA ILE A 149 -11.06 -2.40 -19.33
C ILE A 149 -11.01 -1.72 -20.71
N HIS A 150 -9.81 -1.43 -21.22
CA HIS A 150 -9.60 -0.82 -22.55
C HIS A 150 -9.15 -1.82 -23.63
N CYS A 151 -9.24 -3.12 -23.33
CA CYS A 151 -8.90 -4.19 -24.26
C CYS A 151 -10.10 -4.54 -25.13
N THR A 152 -9.89 -4.55 -26.45
CA THR A 152 -10.95 -4.83 -27.44
C THR A 152 -11.29 -6.31 -27.53
N ASP A 153 -10.38 -7.17 -27.07
CA ASP A 153 -10.47 -8.62 -26.96
C ASP A 153 -10.86 -9.09 -25.55
N ASP A 154 -11.30 -8.16 -24.69
CA ASP A 154 -11.93 -8.43 -23.40
C ASP A 154 -13.45 -8.38 -23.51
N SER A 155 -14.00 -9.27 -24.34
CA SER A 155 -15.44 -9.52 -24.33
C SER A 155 -15.76 -10.48 -23.18
N PRO A 156 -16.81 -10.22 -22.38
CA PRO A 156 -17.28 -11.21 -21.40
C PRO A 156 -17.78 -12.45 -22.15
N ASP A 157 -17.24 -13.62 -21.80
CA ASP A 157 -17.85 -14.91 -22.14
C ASP A 157 -19.19 -15.08 -21.41
#